data_AF-A0A2D9G7N3-F1
#
_entry.id   AF-A0A2D9G7N3-F1
#
_cell.length_a   1.000
_cell.length_b   1.000
_cell.length_c   1.000
_cell.angle_alpha   90.00
_cell.angle_beta   90.00
_cell.angle_gamma   90.00
#
_symmetry.space_group_name_H-M   'P 1'
#
loop_
_entity.id
_entity.type
_entity.pdbx_description
1 polymer ?
#
loop_
_entity_poly.entity_id
_entity_poly.type
_entity_poly.pdbx_seq_one_letter_code
_entity_poly.pdbx_strand_id
1 'polypeptide(L)'
;MALNPFFSQGTASEQRLVQDLINEHLQFHGVEVTYIPRKFVNRKTIIEEIQTSKFDDNFSIEAYVNTFEGYGGAGDIMTKFGVSIRDELILTLSKERFEDFVAPFMAALDDGTDTSIMPASTRPREGDLVYFPLGQRLFEVKFVEHEDPFYQLGKNYVYQLKCELFEYEDEVIDTSIGAIDTQVQDEGYITTLNLIGIGRTAIAEAFIQGTVTSGYINEIFLNHDGYGYTSAPTISITASPTGQIGDNASAVGFITTRGGVTSVEKILLTNAGAGYVVPPSITITGGGGVGASATCSVITSGQGVIRINVTDGGVGYSTAPTITIGAPPNSGIAKTAVGIASIGRVGNNEDVVGNDVLNAVYIQDPGRGYSSAPTVIVSDPDVIKSSGNYIFNELVYGERSLIEARVKSWDADEAILRVSHVGIGATTGDAFFPGELIIGRESGAQYPVQQFNEDNVVDKYTENDIFESEADSIIDFSEGNPFGTY
;
A
#
# COMPACT_ATOMS: atom_id res chain seq x y z
N MET A 1 9.41 -73.35 -16.38
CA MET A 1 9.01 -72.60 -15.17
C MET A 1 9.02 -71.12 -15.52
N ALA A 2 7.94 -70.40 -15.24
CA ALA A 2 7.79 -68.99 -15.64
C ALA A 2 8.39 -67.99 -14.63
N LEU A 3 8.78 -68.44 -13.43
CA LEU A 3 9.33 -67.62 -12.35
C LEU A 3 10.67 -68.17 -11.88
N ASN A 4 11.55 -67.29 -11.40
CA ASN A 4 12.89 -67.65 -10.95
C ASN A 4 12.82 -68.46 -9.63
N PRO A 5 13.31 -69.72 -9.61
CA PRO A 5 13.21 -70.61 -8.44
C PRO A 5 14.06 -70.18 -7.24
N PHE A 6 14.96 -69.20 -7.41
CA PHE A 6 15.76 -68.65 -6.30
C PHE A 6 15.05 -67.53 -5.53
N PHE A 7 13.88 -67.06 -5.99
CA PHE A 7 13.09 -66.05 -5.29
C PHE A 7 11.89 -66.69 -4.60
N SER A 8 11.76 -66.43 -3.30
CA SER A 8 10.69 -66.93 -2.43
C SER A 8 9.49 -65.98 -2.37
N GLN A 9 9.57 -64.86 -3.08
CA GLN A 9 8.52 -63.87 -3.26
C GLN A 9 7.97 -63.23 -1.96
N GLY A 10 8.85 -62.85 -1.01
CA GLY A 10 8.37 -62.20 0.22
C GLY A 10 9.35 -62.12 1.38
N THR A 11 10.63 -62.47 1.20
CA THR A 11 11.61 -62.37 2.30
C THR A 11 12.10 -60.94 2.51
N ALA A 12 12.42 -60.55 3.75
CA ALA A 12 12.87 -59.18 4.05
C ALA A 12 14.12 -58.75 3.26
N SER A 13 15.01 -59.69 2.91
CA SER A 13 16.18 -59.42 2.06
C SER A 13 15.80 -59.10 0.61
N GLU A 14 14.80 -59.79 0.05
CA GLU A 14 14.28 -59.49 -1.30
C GLU A 14 13.57 -58.14 -1.32
N GLN A 15 12.78 -57.85 -0.29
CA GLN A 15 12.08 -56.57 -0.14
C GLN A 15 13.07 -55.39 -0.09
N ARG A 16 14.17 -55.52 0.68
CA ARG A 16 15.22 -54.49 0.73
C ARG A 16 15.94 -54.32 -0.60
N LEU A 17 16.29 -55.42 -1.27
CA LEU A 17 16.95 -55.34 -2.58
C LEU A 17 16.07 -54.60 -3.59
N VAL A 18 14.75 -54.84 -3.59
CA VAL A 18 13.83 -54.11 -4.47
C VAL A 18 13.79 -52.62 -4.11
N GLN A 19 13.75 -52.26 -2.82
CA GLN A 19 13.80 -50.87 -2.38
C GLN A 19 15.11 -50.18 -2.79
N ASP A 20 16.26 -50.84 -2.59
CA ASP A 20 17.58 -50.32 -2.97
C ASP A 20 17.65 -50.05 -4.49
N LEU A 21 17.14 -50.99 -5.30
CA LEU A 21 17.08 -50.83 -6.75
C LEU A 21 16.16 -49.68 -7.18
N ILE A 22 15.05 -49.46 -6.48
CA ILE A 22 14.15 -48.34 -6.74
C ILE A 22 14.83 -47.01 -6.39
N ASN A 23 15.51 -46.94 -5.24
CA ASN A 23 16.26 -45.77 -4.83
C ASN A 23 17.36 -45.43 -5.85
N GLU A 24 18.12 -46.44 -6.28
CA GLU A 24 19.17 -46.28 -7.29
C GLU A 24 18.59 -45.87 -8.64
N HIS A 25 17.46 -46.46 -9.06
CA HIS A 25 16.76 -46.06 -10.28
C HIS A 25 16.30 -44.60 -10.24
N LEU A 26 15.68 -44.16 -9.14
CA LEU A 26 15.26 -42.78 -8.95
C LEU A 26 16.45 -41.81 -8.92
N GLN A 27 17.58 -42.22 -8.36
CA GLN A 27 18.77 -41.40 -8.33
C GLN A 27 19.42 -41.22 -9.71
N PHE A 28 19.33 -42.23 -10.59
CA PHE A 28 19.88 -42.16 -11.95
C PHE A 28 18.95 -41.54 -12.99
N HIS A 29 17.65 -41.84 -12.91
CA HIS A 29 16.65 -41.48 -13.93
C HIS A 29 15.58 -40.50 -13.46
N GLY A 30 15.53 -40.21 -12.16
CA GLY A 30 14.63 -39.21 -11.60
C GLY A 30 15.15 -37.79 -11.80
N VAL A 31 14.32 -36.84 -11.40
CA VAL A 31 14.62 -35.41 -11.32
C VAL A 31 14.54 -34.98 -9.86
N GLU A 32 15.33 -33.98 -9.50
CA GLU A 32 15.23 -33.35 -8.18
C GLU A 32 14.01 -32.43 -8.14
N VAL A 33 13.16 -32.64 -7.15
CA VAL A 33 11.98 -31.82 -6.87
C VAL A 33 12.04 -31.33 -5.43
N THR A 34 11.41 -30.20 -5.15
CA THR A 34 11.30 -29.69 -3.79
C THR A 34 9.91 -29.97 -3.25
N TYR A 35 9.84 -30.82 -2.23
CA TYR A 35 8.62 -31.14 -1.49
C TYR A 35 8.40 -30.11 -0.39
N ILE A 36 7.20 -29.56 -0.30
CA ILE A 36 6.84 -28.46 0.59
C ILE A 36 5.56 -28.87 1.34
N PRO A 37 5.66 -29.28 2.61
CA PRO A 37 4.49 -29.73 3.37
C PRO A 37 3.61 -28.55 3.78
N ARG A 38 2.29 -28.73 3.71
CA ARG A 38 1.28 -27.78 4.17
C ARG A 38 1.23 -27.74 5.69
N LYS A 39 1.25 -26.54 6.27
CA LYS A 39 0.95 -26.29 7.69
C LYS A 39 -0.35 -25.51 7.79
N PHE A 40 -1.18 -25.85 8.77
CA PHE A 40 -2.41 -25.09 9.06
C PHE A 40 -2.13 -24.10 10.19
N VAL A 41 -2.44 -22.83 9.95
CA VAL A 41 -2.37 -21.79 10.98
C VAL A 41 -3.79 -21.58 11.54
N ASN A 42 -3.92 -21.44 12.86
CA ASN A 42 -5.18 -21.17 13.58
C ASN A 42 -6.31 -22.22 13.43
N ARG A 43 -6.08 -23.45 13.91
CA ARG A 43 -7.15 -24.44 14.10
C ARG A 43 -7.99 -24.12 15.35
N LYS A 44 -9.02 -23.27 15.25
CA LYS A 44 -10.10 -23.26 16.26
C LYS A 44 -11.33 -24.00 15.77
N THR A 45 -11.74 -24.96 16.56
CA THR A 45 -12.67 -26.04 16.20
C THR A 45 -14.16 -25.62 16.24
N ILE A 46 -14.45 -24.36 16.53
CA ILE A 46 -15.81 -23.92 16.91
C ILE A 46 -16.15 -22.62 16.17
N ILE A 47 -16.53 -22.79 14.90
CA ILE A 47 -17.32 -21.88 14.05
C ILE A 47 -16.54 -20.67 13.46
N GLU A 48 -16.41 -20.67 12.12
CA GLU A 48 -16.11 -19.53 11.23
C GLU A 48 -14.83 -18.71 11.51
N GLU A 49 -13.67 -19.37 11.58
CA GLU A 49 -12.37 -18.68 11.45
C GLU A 49 -11.68 -19.15 10.16
N ILE A 50 -11.05 -18.20 9.44
CA ILE A 50 -10.36 -18.45 8.17
C ILE A 50 -9.14 -19.33 8.46
N GLN A 51 -9.14 -20.56 7.93
CA GLN A 51 -8.00 -21.47 7.99
C GLN A 51 -7.01 -21.09 6.88
N THR A 52 -5.98 -20.31 7.20
CA THR A 52 -4.92 -20.01 6.24
C THR A 52 -3.88 -21.13 6.22
N SER A 53 -3.50 -21.56 5.02
CA SER A 53 -2.40 -22.51 4.83
C SER A 53 -1.08 -21.76 4.79
N LYS A 54 -0.05 -22.35 5.40
CA LYS A 54 1.31 -21.84 5.37
C LYS A 54 2.26 -22.90 4.83
N PHE A 55 3.19 -22.48 3.99
CA PHE A 55 4.23 -23.30 3.36
C PHE A 55 5.60 -22.65 3.61
N ASP A 56 6.28 -23.05 4.68
CA ASP A 56 7.54 -22.43 5.13
C ASP A 56 8.72 -23.41 5.28
N ASP A 57 8.54 -24.67 4.91
CA ASP A 57 9.60 -25.68 4.86
C ASP A 57 9.86 -26.11 3.42
N ASN A 58 11.06 -26.64 3.15
CA ASN A 58 11.41 -27.21 1.87
C ASN A 58 12.28 -28.46 2.06
N PHE A 59 12.03 -29.50 1.25
CA PHE A 59 12.79 -30.74 1.25
C PHE A 59 13.09 -31.16 -0.19
N SER A 60 14.36 -31.16 -0.60
CA SER A 60 14.76 -31.77 -1.87
C SER A 60 14.62 -33.29 -1.81
N ILE A 61 13.95 -33.86 -2.81
CA ILE A 61 13.80 -35.31 -2.97
C ILE A 61 13.88 -35.71 -4.44
N GLU A 62 14.36 -36.93 -4.70
CA GLU A 62 14.37 -37.50 -6.04
C GLU A 62 12.99 -38.05 -6.41
N ALA A 63 12.47 -37.66 -7.58
CA ALA A 63 11.18 -38.12 -8.11
C ALA A 63 11.32 -38.58 -9.56
N TYR A 64 10.65 -39.68 -9.92
CA TYR A 64 10.48 -40.05 -11.33
C TYR A 64 9.21 -39.40 -11.88
N VAL A 65 9.32 -38.71 -13.02
CA VAL A 65 8.18 -38.09 -13.70
C VAL A 65 7.59 -39.12 -14.67
N ASN A 66 6.39 -39.61 -14.34
CA ASN A 66 5.74 -40.65 -15.15
C ASN A 66 5.18 -40.08 -16.47
N THR A 67 4.88 -38.78 -16.53
CA THR A 67 4.31 -38.08 -17.68
C THR A 67 5.37 -37.45 -18.61
N PHE A 68 6.44 -38.19 -18.92
CA PHE A 68 7.58 -37.70 -19.73
C PHE A 68 7.22 -37.33 -21.19
N GLU A 69 6.16 -37.88 -21.78
CA GLU A 69 5.79 -37.65 -23.20
C GLU A 69 4.94 -36.39 -23.44
N GLY A 70 4.74 -35.56 -22.42
CA GLY A 70 3.87 -34.40 -22.45
C GLY A 70 2.90 -34.48 -21.29
N TYR A 71 2.64 -33.34 -20.65
CA TYR A 71 1.65 -33.22 -19.57
C TYR A 71 0.38 -33.96 -19.97
N GLY A 72 0.12 -35.08 -19.29
CA GLY A 72 -0.98 -35.98 -19.60
C GLY A 72 -2.28 -35.44 -19.01
N GLY A 73 -2.59 -34.18 -19.28
CA GLY A 73 -3.87 -33.57 -18.95
C GLY A 73 -4.80 -33.67 -20.16
N ALA A 74 -6.06 -34.03 -19.95
CA ALA A 74 -7.07 -33.81 -20.96
C ALA A 74 -7.10 -32.31 -21.29
N GLY A 75 -6.61 -31.92 -22.47
CA GLY A 75 -6.60 -30.52 -22.89
C GLY A 75 -7.99 -29.87 -22.77
N ASP A 76 -8.01 -28.55 -22.59
CA ASP A 76 -9.19 -27.65 -22.49
C ASP A 76 -10.50 -28.38 -22.19
N ILE A 77 -10.72 -28.70 -20.91
CA ILE A 77 -11.99 -29.29 -20.49
C ILE A 77 -12.99 -28.15 -20.32
N MET A 78 -13.87 -27.99 -21.30
CA MET A 78 -15.01 -27.09 -21.22
C MET A 78 -16.00 -27.61 -20.18
N THR A 79 -16.07 -26.98 -19.02
CA THR A 79 -17.10 -27.20 -18.00
C THR A 79 -18.23 -26.18 -18.17
N LYS A 80 -19.38 -26.40 -17.48
CA LYS A 80 -20.50 -25.44 -17.46
C LYS A 80 -20.10 -24.06 -16.91
N PHE A 81 -18.94 -23.97 -16.24
CA PHE A 81 -18.40 -22.75 -15.63
C PHE A 81 -17.23 -22.14 -16.42
N GLY A 82 -16.81 -22.74 -17.54
CA GLY A 82 -15.72 -22.23 -18.37
C GLY A 82 -14.69 -23.28 -18.76
N VAL A 83 -13.65 -22.83 -19.46
CA VAL A 83 -12.48 -23.63 -19.86
C VAL A 83 -11.57 -23.80 -18.65
N SER A 84 -11.32 -25.05 -18.22
CA SER A 84 -10.32 -25.37 -17.20
C SER A 84 -9.16 -26.11 -17.87
N ILE A 85 -7.95 -25.56 -17.76
CA ILE A 85 -6.71 -26.21 -18.18
C ILE A 85 -6.17 -26.92 -16.94
N ARG A 86 -6.27 -28.26 -16.92
CA ARG A 86 -5.71 -29.07 -15.84
C ARG A 86 -4.47 -29.78 -16.33
N ASP A 87 -3.31 -29.17 -16.08
CA ASP A 87 -2.03 -29.83 -16.26
C ASP A 87 -1.85 -30.84 -15.12
N GLU A 88 -2.05 -32.13 -15.42
CA GLU A 88 -1.82 -33.23 -14.47
C GLU A 88 -0.36 -33.72 -14.55
N LEU A 89 0.22 -33.94 -13.38
CA LEU A 89 1.58 -34.43 -13.20
C LEU A 89 1.56 -35.65 -12.28
N ILE A 90 2.09 -36.77 -12.77
CA ILE A 90 2.20 -38.00 -11.96
C ILE A 90 3.66 -38.23 -11.61
N LEU A 91 3.94 -38.27 -10.31
CA LEU A 91 5.27 -38.44 -9.76
C LEU A 91 5.38 -39.72 -8.96
N THR A 92 6.50 -40.42 -9.10
CA THR A 92 6.82 -41.58 -8.28
C THR A 92 7.99 -41.26 -7.36
N LEU A 93 7.77 -41.34 -6.05
CA LEU A 93 8.75 -41.10 -5.00
C LEU A 93 9.16 -42.41 -4.33
N SER A 94 10.39 -42.50 -3.83
CA SER A 94 10.80 -43.59 -2.95
C SER A 94 10.11 -43.48 -1.60
N LYS A 95 9.49 -44.57 -1.16
CA LYS A 95 8.88 -44.65 0.17
C LYS A 95 9.91 -44.51 1.28
N GLU A 96 11.02 -45.25 1.20
CA GLU A 96 12.08 -45.23 2.21
C GLU A 96 12.70 -43.84 2.36
N ARG A 97 13.02 -43.17 1.24
CA ARG A 97 13.62 -41.83 1.28
C ARG A 97 12.67 -40.80 1.91
N PHE A 98 11.38 -40.89 1.60
CA PHE A 98 10.39 -40.02 2.21
C PHE A 98 10.24 -40.27 3.71
N GLU A 99 10.12 -41.54 4.12
CA GLU A 99 9.98 -41.95 5.52
C GLU A 99 11.23 -41.62 6.36
N ASP A 100 12.42 -41.64 5.77
CA ASP A 100 13.67 -41.35 6.47
C ASP A 100 14.01 -39.86 6.50
N PHE A 101 13.67 -39.09 5.45
CA PHE A 101 14.12 -37.71 5.29
C PHE A 101 13.04 -36.67 5.56
N VAL A 102 11.78 -36.92 5.22
CA VAL A 102 10.69 -35.93 5.30
C VAL A 102 9.76 -36.23 6.48
N ALA A 103 9.35 -37.49 6.62
CA ALA A 103 8.41 -37.92 7.66
C ALA A 103 8.85 -37.57 9.10
N PRO A 104 10.14 -37.63 9.50
CA PRO A 104 10.53 -37.27 10.86
C PRO A 104 10.25 -35.80 11.19
N PHE A 105 10.39 -34.91 10.20
CA PHE A 105 10.08 -33.48 10.37
C PHE A 105 8.57 -33.25 10.37
N MET A 106 7.82 -33.95 9.50
CA MET A 106 6.36 -33.89 9.49
C MET A 106 5.76 -34.39 10.82
N ALA A 107 6.32 -35.45 11.41
CA ALA A 107 5.90 -35.97 12.71
C ALA A 107 6.16 -35.02 13.86
N ALA A 108 7.24 -34.23 13.79
CA ALA A 108 7.52 -33.19 14.79
C ALA A 108 6.54 -32.01 14.73
N LEU A 109 5.91 -31.81 13.56
CA LEU A 109 4.93 -30.75 13.30
C LEU A 109 3.48 -31.19 13.52
N ASP A 110 3.25 -32.48 13.73
CA ASP A 110 1.93 -33.04 13.97
C ASP A 110 1.46 -32.67 15.39
N ASP A 111 0.29 -32.04 15.48
CA ASP A 111 -0.31 -31.64 16.76
C ASP A 111 -0.92 -32.84 17.52
N GLY A 112 -0.80 -34.06 16.96
CA GLY A 112 -1.26 -35.31 17.56
C GLY A 112 -2.77 -35.49 17.52
N THR A 113 -3.48 -34.66 16.74
CA THR A 113 -4.94 -34.77 16.58
C THR A 113 -5.36 -35.77 15.51
N ASP A 114 -4.43 -36.21 14.65
CA ASP A 114 -4.70 -37.24 13.66
C ASP A 114 -4.70 -38.64 14.31
N THR A 115 -5.90 -39.23 14.40
CA THR A 115 -6.15 -40.55 15.00
C THR A 115 -6.34 -41.65 13.95
N SER A 116 -5.97 -41.37 12.70
CA SER A 116 -6.04 -42.34 11.61
C SER A 116 -5.07 -43.53 11.82
N ILE A 117 -5.41 -44.68 11.23
CA ILE A 117 -4.70 -45.96 11.43
C ILE A 117 -3.24 -45.90 10.92
N MET A 118 -2.93 -44.96 10.04
CA MET A 118 -1.57 -44.56 9.67
C MET A 118 -1.52 -43.04 9.77
N PRO A 119 -0.83 -42.46 10.77
CA PRO A 119 -0.84 -41.01 10.96
C PRO A 119 -0.27 -40.32 9.71
N ALA A 120 -0.91 -39.22 9.30
CA ALA A 120 -0.55 -38.46 8.10
C ALA A 120 0.89 -37.91 8.11
N SER A 121 1.61 -38.02 9.22
CA SER A 121 3.03 -37.71 9.35
C SER A 121 3.98 -38.73 8.71
N THR A 122 3.49 -39.93 8.34
CA THR A 122 4.33 -41.02 7.79
C THR A 122 4.32 -41.13 6.27
N ARG A 123 3.52 -40.31 5.58
CA ARG A 123 3.38 -40.34 4.11
C ARG A 123 3.11 -38.94 3.56
N PRO A 124 3.28 -38.71 2.25
CA PRO A 124 2.86 -37.47 1.62
C PRO A 124 1.37 -37.20 1.87
N ARG A 125 0.99 -35.92 2.04
CA ARG A 125 -0.40 -35.52 2.29
C ARG A 125 -0.99 -34.83 1.07
N GLU A 126 -2.30 -34.96 0.95
CA GLU A 126 -3.07 -34.18 -0.01
C GLU A 126 -3.03 -32.70 0.40
N GLY A 127 -2.85 -31.82 -0.57
CA GLY A 127 -2.64 -30.38 -0.37
C GLY A 127 -1.19 -29.96 -0.07
N ASP A 128 -0.23 -30.89 0.00
CA ASP A 128 1.20 -30.54 0.03
C ASP A 128 1.65 -30.09 -1.38
N LEU A 129 2.69 -29.25 -1.48
CA LEU A 129 3.18 -28.70 -2.75
C LEU A 129 4.46 -29.40 -3.20
N VAL A 130 4.65 -29.47 -4.52
CA VAL A 130 5.86 -29.95 -5.17
C VAL A 130 6.32 -28.91 -6.20
N TYR A 131 7.54 -28.42 -6.05
CA TYR A 131 8.15 -27.48 -6.99
C TYR A 131 9.09 -28.18 -7.98
N PHE A 132 8.95 -27.82 -9.25
CA PHE A 132 9.83 -28.29 -10.34
C PHE A 132 10.82 -27.20 -10.77
N PRO A 133 12.13 -27.37 -10.50
CA PRO A 133 13.12 -26.35 -10.84
C PRO A 133 13.23 -26.04 -12.34
N LEU A 134 13.10 -27.06 -13.19
CA LEU A 134 13.20 -26.92 -14.65
C LEU A 134 11.99 -26.22 -15.28
N GLY A 135 10.81 -26.39 -14.70
CA GLY A 135 9.56 -25.79 -15.18
C GLY A 135 9.18 -24.50 -14.47
N GLN A 136 9.82 -24.18 -13.34
CA GLN A 136 9.45 -23.09 -12.42
C GLN A 136 7.95 -23.10 -12.07
N ARG A 137 7.38 -24.29 -11.86
CA ARG A 137 5.95 -24.46 -11.55
C ARG A 137 5.77 -25.13 -10.20
N LEU A 138 4.73 -24.72 -9.49
CA LEU A 138 4.21 -25.34 -8.28
C LEU A 138 3.05 -26.27 -8.64
N PHE A 139 3.08 -27.47 -8.11
CA PHE A 139 2.00 -28.45 -8.24
C PHE A 139 1.48 -28.83 -6.87
N GLU A 140 0.17 -28.95 -6.73
CA GLU A 140 -0.49 -29.40 -5.52
C GLU A 140 -0.78 -30.90 -5.60
N VAL A 141 -0.44 -31.65 -4.55
CA VAL A 141 -0.78 -33.07 -4.44
C VAL A 141 -2.28 -33.23 -4.20
N LYS A 142 -3.03 -33.66 -5.21
CA LYS A 142 -4.47 -33.92 -5.08
C LYS A 142 -4.77 -35.31 -4.52
N PHE A 143 -3.93 -36.29 -4.85
CA PHE A 143 -4.13 -37.66 -4.40
C PHE A 143 -2.81 -38.42 -4.25
N VAL A 144 -2.71 -39.23 -3.19
CA VAL A 144 -1.56 -40.10 -2.91
C VAL A 144 -1.97 -41.56 -3.08
N GLU A 145 -1.55 -42.14 -4.21
CA GLU A 145 -1.66 -43.57 -4.49
C GLU A 145 -0.73 -44.34 -3.54
N HIS A 146 -1.29 -45.28 -2.80
CA HIS A 146 -0.58 -46.11 -1.83
C HIS A 146 -0.67 -47.61 -2.16
N GLU A 147 -1.45 -47.99 -3.19
CA GLU A 147 -1.63 -49.37 -3.62
C GLU A 147 -1.04 -49.66 -5.01
N ASP A 148 -0.60 -48.65 -5.76
CA ASP A 148 0.04 -48.78 -7.08
C ASP A 148 1.53 -48.37 -7.01
N PRO A 149 2.47 -49.17 -7.56
CA PRO A 149 2.32 -50.50 -8.13
C PRO A 149 1.94 -51.56 -7.09
N PHE A 150 1.00 -52.42 -7.48
CA PHE A 150 0.40 -53.47 -6.63
C PHE A 150 1.47 -54.28 -5.87
N TYR A 151 1.37 -54.28 -4.53
CA TYR A 151 2.18 -54.98 -3.52
C TYR A 151 3.11 -56.08 -4.05
N GLN A 152 4.24 -55.69 -4.66
CA GLN A 152 5.26 -56.65 -5.07
C GLN A 152 5.89 -57.22 -3.80
N LEU A 153 5.90 -58.55 -3.64
CA LEU A 153 6.43 -59.21 -2.43
C LEU A 153 5.72 -58.80 -1.13
N GLY A 154 4.47 -58.31 -1.20
CA GLY A 154 3.63 -57.99 -0.05
C GLY A 154 3.88 -56.62 0.60
N LYS A 155 4.64 -55.72 -0.04
CA LYS A 155 4.84 -54.33 0.41
C LYS A 155 4.82 -53.37 -0.78
N ASN A 156 4.45 -52.12 -0.52
CA ASN A 156 4.68 -51.01 -1.45
C ASN A 156 6.02 -50.33 -1.11
N TYR A 157 6.77 -49.93 -2.13
CA TYR A 157 8.11 -49.36 -2.06
C TYR A 157 8.17 -47.92 -2.61
N VAL A 158 7.07 -47.45 -3.20
CA VAL A 158 6.96 -46.11 -3.78
C VAL A 158 5.67 -45.44 -3.36
N TYR A 159 5.66 -44.12 -3.37
CA TYR A 159 4.45 -43.30 -3.35
C TYR A 159 4.24 -42.73 -4.74
N GLN A 160 3.05 -42.89 -5.29
CA GLN A 160 2.69 -42.21 -6.53
C GLN A 160 1.77 -41.02 -6.20
N LEU A 161 2.22 -39.84 -6.58
CA LEU A 161 1.52 -38.58 -6.36
C LEU A 161 0.84 -38.17 -7.66
N LYS A 162 -0.46 -37.91 -7.59
CA LYS A 162 -1.19 -37.20 -8.64
C LYS A 162 -1.28 -35.75 -8.23
N CYS A 163 -0.63 -34.90 -9.01
CA CYS A 163 -0.56 -33.48 -8.76
C CYS A 163 -1.24 -32.71 -9.89
N GLU A 164 -1.88 -31.60 -9.55
CA GLU A 164 -2.39 -30.61 -10.50
C GLU A 164 -1.59 -29.31 -10.33
N LEU A 165 -1.59 -28.42 -11.33
CA LEU A 165 -0.99 -27.09 -11.20
C LEU A 165 -1.61 -26.39 -9.97
N PHE A 166 -0.76 -25.81 -9.13
CA PHE A 166 -1.22 -25.11 -7.94
C PHE A 166 -1.94 -23.81 -8.33
N GLU A 167 -3.11 -23.59 -7.75
CA GLU A 167 -3.88 -22.35 -7.85
C GLU A 167 -3.79 -21.65 -6.50
N TYR A 168 -3.32 -20.39 -6.48
CA TYR A 168 -3.11 -19.62 -5.27
C TYR A 168 -4.44 -19.02 -4.75
N GLU A 169 -4.78 -19.30 -3.49
CA GLU A 169 -6.01 -18.83 -2.80
C GLU A 169 -5.66 -18.13 -1.47
N ASP A 170 -4.62 -17.28 -1.47
CA ASP A 170 -4.11 -16.54 -0.30
C ASP A 170 -3.36 -17.39 0.74
N GLU A 171 -2.57 -18.37 0.28
CA GLU A 171 -1.62 -19.06 1.14
C GLU A 171 -0.33 -18.29 1.39
N VAL A 172 0.24 -18.45 2.59
CA VAL A 172 1.55 -17.86 2.91
C VAL A 172 2.64 -18.83 2.45
N ILE A 173 3.29 -18.52 1.33
CA ILE A 173 4.46 -19.25 0.82
C ILE A 173 5.74 -18.49 1.20
N ASP A 174 6.58 -19.12 2.01
CA ASP A 174 7.79 -18.53 2.59
C ASP A 174 8.87 -19.61 2.80
N THR A 175 9.25 -20.28 1.71
CA THR A 175 10.11 -21.46 1.75
C THR A 175 11.58 -21.13 1.94
N SER A 176 11.95 -19.86 2.03
CA SER A 176 13.33 -19.32 1.99
C SER A 176 14.07 -19.52 0.65
N ILE A 177 13.40 -20.11 -0.35
CA ILE A 177 13.92 -20.30 -1.69
C ILE A 177 13.22 -19.31 -2.61
N GLY A 178 13.93 -18.24 -2.99
CA GLY A 178 13.37 -17.18 -3.83
C GLY A 178 12.76 -17.69 -5.14
N ALA A 179 13.35 -18.72 -5.76
CA ALA A 179 12.81 -19.31 -7.01
C ALA A 179 11.43 -19.96 -6.85
N ILE A 180 11.02 -20.29 -5.62
CA ILE A 180 9.72 -20.87 -5.28
C ILE A 180 8.78 -19.74 -4.85
N ASP A 181 9.22 -18.91 -3.91
CA ASP A 181 8.36 -17.89 -3.30
C ASP A 181 7.95 -16.80 -4.31
N THR A 182 8.81 -16.50 -5.31
CA THR A 182 8.46 -15.53 -6.37
C THR A 182 7.44 -16.05 -7.38
N GLN A 183 7.16 -17.36 -7.43
CA GLN A 183 6.19 -17.90 -8.41
C GLN A 183 4.78 -17.38 -8.17
N VAL A 184 4.44 -17.06 -6.91
CA VAL A 184 3.14 -16.52 -6.50
C VAL A 184 3.22 -15.04 -6.13
N GLN A 185 4.29 -14.35 -6.54
CA GLN A 185 4.53 -12.95 -6.18
C GLN A 185 3.45 -12.02 -6.73
N ASP A 186 3.03 -12.27 -7.96
CA ASP A 186 2.02 -11.47 -8.66
C ASP A 186 0.64 -12.15 -8.63
N GLU A 187 0.44 -13.16 -7.79
CA GLU A 187 -0.82 -13.89 -7.67
C GLU A 187 -1.56 -13.55 -6.37
N GLY A 188 -2.89 -13.69 -6.43
CA GLY A 188 -3.81 -13.44 -5.32
C GLY A 188 -4.33 -12.01 -5.22
N TYR A 189 -4.89 -11.68 -4.05
CA TYR A 189 -5.35 -10.33 -3.78
C TYR A 189 -4.18 -9.43 -3.37
N ILE A 190 -3.77 -8.55 -4.29
CA ILE A 190 -2.66 -7.62 -4.10
C ILE A 190 -3.18 -6.20 -4.03
N THR A 191 -2.97 -5.57 -2.89
CA THR A 191 -3.28 -4.17 -2.64
C THR A 191 -2.06 -3.31 -2.95
N THR A 192 -2.27 -2.17 -3.61
CA THR A 192 -1.18 -1.23 -3.91
C THR A 192 -1.22 -0.05 -2.95
N LEU A 193 -0.13 0.14 -2.21
CA LEU A 193 0.10 1.30 -1.35
C LEU A 193 1.01 2.28 -2.06
N ASN A 194 0.47 3.46 -2.36
CA ASN A 194 1.30 4.59 -2.74
C ASN A 194 1.91 5.16 -1.47
N LEU A 195 3.23 5.13 -1.35
CA LEU A 195 3.93 5.62 -0.18
C LEU A 195 4.59 6.97 -0.47
N ILE A 196 4.82 7.73 0.59
CA ILE A 196 5.51 9.01 0.48
C ILE A 196 7.02 8.73 0.47
N GLY A 197 7.66 9.03 -0.66
CA GLY A 197 9.12 9.03 -0.79
C GLY A 197 9.81 10.06 0.12
N ILE A 198 11.02 10.49 -0.23
CA ILE A 198 11.71 11.55 0.54
C ILE A 198 10.91 12.87 0.46
N GLY A 199 10.54 13.43 1.62
CA GLY A 199 9.88 14.74 1.70
C GLY A 199 10.72 15.81 1.01
N ARG A 200 10.08 16.67 0.21
CA ARG A 200 10.75 17.77 -0.50
C ARG A 200 10.35 19.09 0.14
N THR A 201 11.32 19.85 0.63
CA THR A 201 11.06 21.17 1.22
C THR A 201 10.56 22.14 0.15
N ALA A 202 9.49 22.88 0.47
CA ALA A 202 8.92 23.88 -0.41
C ALA A 202 9.86 25.06 -0.64
N ILE A 203 9.72 25.72 -1.78
CA ILE A 203 10.49 26.89 -2.18
C ILE A 203 9.52 28.06 -2.40
N ALA A 204 9.82 29.20 -1.80
CA ALA A 204 9.04 30.42 -1.94
C ALA A 204 9.95 31.64 -2.13
N GLU A 205 9.44 32.64 -2.83
CA GLU A 205 10.14 33.89 -3.15
C GLU A 205 9.34 35.11 -2.68
N ALA A 206 10.01 36.07 -2.05
CA ALA A 206 9.41 37.30 -1.57
C ALA A 206 9.65 38.47 -2.55
N PHE A 207 8.64 39.32 -2.71
CA PHE A 207 8.67 40.50 -3.56
C PHE A 207 8.45 41.77 -2.73
N ILE A 208 9.24 42.82 -2.99
CA ILE A 208 9.20 44.08 -2.23
C ILE A 208 8.81 45.32 -3.07
N GLN A 209 8.49 45.14 -4.36
CA GLN A 209 8.22 46.25 -5.28
C GLN A 209 6.92 46.02 -6.07
N GLY A 210 6.05 47.02 -6.06
CA GLY A 210 4.99 47.21 -7.07
C GLY A 210 5.45 48.22 -8.12
N THR A 211 4.51 48.91 -8.77
CA THR A 211 4.83 50.01 -9.70
C THR A 211 5.52 51.17 -9.00
N VAL A 212 5.23 51.34 -7.71
CA VAL A 212 5.88 52.30 -6.81
C VAL A 212 6.52 51.59 -5.62
N THR A 213 7.53 52.21 -5.02
CA THR A 213 8.38 51.59 -4.01
C THR A 213 7.88 51.75 -2.57
N SER A 214 6.71 52.35 -2.35
CA SER A 214 6.13 52.53 -1.01
C SER A 214 4.59 52.63 -1.06
N GLY A 215 3.93 52.68 0.10
CA GLY A 215 2.48 52.77 0.18
C GLY A 215 1.81 51.40 0.17
N TYR A 216 2.18 50.53 1.12
CA TYR A 216 1.63 49.18 1.26
C TYR A 216 0.88 49.03 2.60
N ILE A 217 -0.07 48.10 2.67
CA ILE A 217 -0.79 47.78 3.90
C ILE A 217 0.17 47.08 4.86
N ASN A 218 0.33 47.62 6.07
CA ASN A 218 1.20 47.08 7.10
C ASN A 218 0.51 46.03 7.98
N GLU A 219 -0.73 46.32 8.38
CA GLU A 219 -1.47 45.46 9.29
C GLU A 219 -2.97 45.65 9.06
N ILE A 220 -3.71 44.54 9.13
CA ILE A 220 -5.17 44.54 9.14
C ILE A 220 -5.62 44.30 10.59
N PHE A 221 -6.42 45.23 11.10
CA PHE A 221 -7.07 45.14 12.40
C PHE A 221 -8.48 44.60 12.22
N LEU A 222 -8.75 43.41 12.76
CA LEU A 222 -10.10 42.89 12.90
C LEU A 222 -10.76 43.58 14.09
N ASN A 223 -11.75 44.44 13.81
CA ASN A 223 -12.42 45.24 14.83
C ASN A 223 -13.61 44.49 15.44
N HIS A 224 -14.26 43.67 14.62
CA HIS A 224 -15.30 42.73 15.05
C HIS A 224 -15.19 41.45 14.23
N ASP A 225 -15.27 40.32 14.91
CA ASP A 225 -15.09 38.98 14.33
C ASP A 225 -16.39 38.47 13.65
N GLY A 226 -17.51 39.12 13.96
CA GLY A 226 -18.85 38.71 13.52
C GLY A 226 -19.25 37.34 14.06
N TYR A 227 -20.34 36.78 13.53
CA TYR A 227 -20.82 35.45 13.89
C TYR A 227 -21.67 34.83 12.77
N GLY A 228 -21.86 33.51 12.85
CA GLY A 228 -22.77 32.76 11.97
C GLY A 228 -22.19 32.41 10.60
N TYR A 229 -20.86 32.43 10.45
CA TYR A 229 -20.22 32.09 9.18
C TYR A 229 -20.32 30.58 8.90
N THR A 230 -20.73 30.23 7.68
CA THR A 230 -20.78 28.84 7.17
C THR A 230 -19.66 28.55 6.17
N SER A 231 -19.08 29.58 5.57
CA SER A 231 -17.89 29.50 4.73
C SER A 231 -17.03 30.76 4.89
N ALA A 232 -15.79 30.72 4.40
CA ALA A 232 -14.88 31.85 4.49
C ALA A 232 -15.45 33.09 3.75
N PRO A 233 -15.49 34.28 4.38
CA PRO A 233 -16.01 35.48 3.73
C PRO A 233 -15.05 36.02 2.68
N THR A 234 -15.60 36.76 1.72
CA THR A 234 -14.83 37.52 0.73
C THR A 234 -14.37 38.84 1.34
N ILE A 235 -13.06 39.10 1.26
CA ILE A 235 -12.43 40.34 1.74
C ILE A 235 -12.13 41.25 0.55
N SER A 236 -12.82 42.37 0.45
CA SER A 236 -12.61 43.38 -0.59
C SER A 236 -11.87 44.59 -0.03
N ILE A 237 -10.79 45.00 -0.71
CA ILE A 237 -9.99 46.19 -0.36
C ILE A 237 -10.07 47.17 -1.53
N THR A 238 -10.24 48.46 -1.25
CA THR A 238 -10.30 49.47 -2.31
C THR A 238 -9.01 49.52 -3.12
N ALA A 239 -9.17 49.67 -4.45
CA ALA A 239 -8.08 49.67 -5.41
C ALA A 239 -7.00 50.73 -5.10
N SER A 240 -5.77 50.44 -5.52
CA SER A 240 -4.65 51.36 -5.36
C SER A 240 -4.84 52.65 -6.17
N PRO A 241 -4.43 53.82 -5.63
CA PRO A 241 -4.39 55.08 -6.37
C PRO A 241 -3.53 55.04 -7.65
N THR A 242 -2.63 54.05 -7.83
CA THR A 242 -1.81 53.94 -9.04
C THR A 242 -2.60 53.48 -10.27
N GLY A 243 -3.79 52.90 -10.06
CA GLY A 243 -4.62 52.34 -11.13
C GLY A 243 -4.08 51.05 -11.75
N GLN A 244 -2.98 50.49 -11.23
CA GLN A 244 -2.39 49.25 -11.72
C GLN A 244 -2.94 48.04 -10.96
N ILE A 245 -3.36 47.00 -11.68
CA ILE A 245 -3.95 45.80 -11.08
C ILE A 245 -2.96 45.11 -10.11
N GLY A 246 -1.67 45.10 -10.44
CA GLY A 246 -0.62 44.48 -9.61
C GLY A 246 -0.37 45.19 -8.27
N ASP A 247 -0.80 46.45 -8.13
CA ASP A 247 -0.62 47.26 -6.92
C ASP A 247 -1.82 47.18 -5.96
N ASN A 248 -2.92 46.55 -6.39
CA ASN A 248 -4.09 46.38 -5.54
C ASN A 248 -3.76 45.41 -4.40
N ALA A 249 -4.06 45.83 -3.17
CA ALA A 249 -3.97 44.94 -2.02
C ALA A 249 -5.09 43.88 -2.07
N SER A 250 -4.77 42.67 -1.63
CA SER A 250 -5.69 41.54 -1.54
C SER A 250 -5.44 40.75 -0.27
N ALA A 251 -6.50 40.15 0.27
CA ALA A 251 -6.45 39.42 1.53
C ALA A 251 -7.44 38.26 1.53
N VAL A 252 -7.24 37.31 2.43
CA VAL A 252 -8.13 36.17 2.67
C VAL A 252 -8.56 36.15 4.13
N GLY A 253 -9.82 35.79 4.38
CA GLY A 253 -10.39 35.65 5.72
C GLY A 253 -10.38 34.19 6.17
N PHE A 254 -9.94 33.96 7.40
CA PHE A 254 -10.01 32.65 8.06
C PHE A 254 -11.11 32.65 9.09
N ILE A 255 -11.86 31.57 9.18
CA ILE A 255 -12.92 31.38 10.18
C ILE A 255 -12.50 30.31 11.19
N THR A 256 -13.00 30.43 12.42
CA THR A 256 -12.82 29.44 13.47
C THR A 256 -14.14 29.18 14.17
N THR A 257 -14.35 27.97 14.68
CA THR A 257 -15.52 27.63 15.48
C THR A 257 -15.10 27.38 16.91
N ARG A 258 -15.59 28.20 17.84
CA ARG A 258 -15.31 28.07 19.28
C ARG A 258 -16.62 28.12 20.04
N GLY A 259 -16.90 27.09 20.83
CA GLY A 259 -18.14 26.99 21.60
C GLY A 259 -19.41 26.95 20.74
N GLY A 260 -19.33 26.36 19.53
CA GLY A 260 -20.47 26.24 18.61
C GLY A 260 -20.79 27.50 17.80
N VAL A 261 -20.00 28.57 17.92
CA VAL A 261 -20.14 29.79 17.13
C VAL A 261 -18.96 29.91 16.17
N THR A 262 -19.27 30.09 14.88
CA THR A 262 -18.26 30.31 13.82
C THR A 262 -18.12 31.80 13.53
N SER A 263 -16.91 32.34 13.67
CA SER A 263 -16.56 33.75 13.46
C SER A 263 -15.28 33.90 12.64
N VAL A 264 -14.98 35.10 12.15
CA VAL A 264 -13.69 35.41 11.51
C VAL A 264 -12.59 35.39 12.58
N GLU A 265 -11.57 34.58 12.40
CA GLU A 265 -10.43 34.47 13.33
C GLU A 265 -9.33 35.49 12.99
N LYS A 266 -9.00 35.61 11.70
CA LYS A 266 -7.95 36.49 11.21
C LYS A 266 -8.13 36.79 9.74
N ILE A 267 -7.54 37.90 9.29
CA ILE A 267 -7.45 38.28 7.88
C ILE A 267 -5.97 38.44 7.55
N LEU A 268 -5.49 37.70 6.55
CA LEU A 268 -4.09 37.73 6.14
C LEU A 268 -3.96 38.24 4.71
N LEU A 269 -2.89 38.97 4.42
CA LEU A 269 -2.64 39.56 3.11
C LEU A 269 -2.11 38.51 2.14
N THR A 270 -2.66 38.45 0.93
CA THR A 270 -2.03 37.78 -0.22
C THR A 270 -1.20 38.77 -1.04
N ASN A 271 -1.61 40.04 -1.04
CA ASN A 271 -0.84 41.15 -1.58
C ASN A 271 -1.03 42.38 -0.67
N ALA A 272 0.05 42.94 -0.14
CA ALA A 272 0.00 44.18 0.64
C ALA A 272 -0.27 45.43 -0.22
N GLY A 273 -0.13 45.30 -1.55
CA GLY A 273 -0.32 46.35 -2.53
C GLY A 273 0.80 47.40 -2.53
N ALA A 274 0.63 48.46 -3.33
CA ALA A 274 1.57 49.57 -3.45
C ALA A 274 0.86 50.89 -3.77
N GLY A 275 1.44 52.04 -3.42
CA GLY A 275 0.92 53.37 -3.75
C GLY A 275 -0.21 53.92 -2.88
N TYR A 276 -0.58 53.22 -1.80
CA TYR A 276 -1.51 53.74 -0.81
C TYR A 276 -0.89 54.89 -0.01
N VAL A 277 -1.53 56.06 -0.06
CA VAL A 277 -1.16 57.25 0.73
C VAL A 277 -2.07 57.47 1.95
N VAL A 278 -3.24 56.83 1.94
CA VAL A 278 -4.24 56.80 3.01
C VAL A 278 -4.69 55.34 3.16
N PRO A 279 -5.02 54.85 4.37
CA PRO A 279 -5.54 53.50 4.54
C PRO A 279 -6.76 53.21 3.66
N PRO A 280 -6.74 52.14 2.85
CA PRO A 280 -7.91 51.72 2.07
C PRO A 280 -9.04 51.22 2.97
N SER A 281 -10.28 51.30 2.47
CA SER A 281 -11.42 50.71 3.17
C SER A 281 -11.50 49.21 2.89
N ILE A 282 -11.78 48.43 3.94
CA ILE A 282 -11.99 46.98 3.86
C ILE A 282 -13.48 46.69 4.00
N THR A 283 -14.01 45.86 3.12
CA THR A 283 -15.40 45.38 3.15
C THR A 283 -15.40 43.86 3.21
N ILE A 284 -16.13 43.31 4.20
CA ILE A 284 -16.25 41.86 4.43
C ILE A 284 -17.67 41.46 4.06
N THR A 285 -17.81 40.56 3.09
CA THR A 285 -19.12 40.13 2.56
C THR A 285 -19.12 38.63 2.27
N GLY A 286 -20.31 38.02 2.20
CA GLY A 286 -20.45 36.59 1.92
C GLY A 286 -20.18 35.72 3.15
N GLY A 287 -20.00 34.41 2.94
CA GLY A 287 -19.72 33.45 4.01
C GLY A 287 -20.90 33.13 4.93
N GLY A 288 -22.11 33.63 4.65
CA GLY A 288 -23.33 33.38 5.43
C GLY A 288 -23.43 34.13 6.77
N GLY A 289 -22.31 34.66 7.28
CA GLY A 289 -22.25 35.38 8.56
C GLY A 289 -22.50 36.87 8.48
N VAL A 290 -22.60 37.51 9.64
CA VAL A 290 -22.84 38.96 9.78
C VAL A 290 -21.96 39.58 10.87
N GLY A 291 -21.74 40.89 10.76
CA GLY A 291 -21.14 41.70 11.83
C GLY A 291 -19.62 41.76 11.86
N ALA A 292 -18.91 41.12 10.93
CA ALA A 292 -17.45 41.29 10.84
C ALA A 292 -17.08 42.68 10.27
N SER A 293 -16.07 43.30 10.85
CA SER A 293 -15.54 44.58 10.37
C SER A 293 -14.03 44.67 10.59
N ALA A 294 -13.32 45.26 9.63
CA ALA A 294 -11.87 45.41 9.70
C ALA A 294 -11.42 46.78 9.19
N THR A 295 -10.28 47.24 9.70
CA THR A 295 -9.56 48.43 9.24
C THR A 295 -8.10 48.07 8.99
N CYS A 296 -7.33 48.95 8.37
CA CYS A 296 -5.90 48.71 8.16
C CYS A 296 -5.04 49.94 8.39
N SER A 297 -3.74 49.71 8.50
CA SER A 297 -2.72 50.76 8.47
C SER A 297 -1.85 50.63 7.21
N VAL A 298 -1.26 51.73 6.77
CA VAL A 298 -0.35 51.76 5.62
C VAL A 298 1.00 52.36 5.98
N ILE A 299 2.06 51.85 5.36
CA ILE A 299 3.39 52.45 5.41
C ILE A 299 3.64 53.18 4.11
N THR A 300 3.82 54.50 4.19
CA THR A 300 4.03 55.38 3.03
C THR A 300 5.50 55.62 2.71
N SER A 301 6.44 55.13 3.54
CA SER A 301 7.89 55.31 3.36
C SER A 301 8.70 54.03 3.65
N GLY A 302 9.62 53.73 2.73
CA GLY A 302 10.40 52.49 2.73
C GLY A 302 9.67 51.34 2.01
N GLN A 303 10.39 50.22 1.86
CA GLN A 303 9.88 49.00 1.23
C GLN A 303 9.60 47.92 2.30
N GLY A 304 8.57 47.12 2.04
CA GLY A 304 8.16 45.94 2.79
C GLY A 304 7.93 44.77 1.82
N VAL A 305 7.81 43.55 2.35
CA VAL A 305 7.43 42.36 1.58
C VAL A 305 5.96 42.46 1.23
N ILE A 306 5.65 42.75 -0.04
CA ILE A 306 4.27 42.94 -0.50
C ILE A 306 3.62 41.65 -1.00
N ARG A 307 4.40 40.68 -1.46
CA ARG A 307 3.92 39.35 -1.92
C ARG A 307 4.95 38.27 -1.62
N ILE A 308 4.46 37.05 -1.41
CA ILE A 308 5.28 35.84 -1.33
C ILE A 308 4.65 34.81 -2.27
N ASN A 309 5.40 34.36 -3.27
CA ASN A 309 4.95 33.35 -4.21
C ASN A 309 5.64 32.03 -3.90
N VAL A 310 4.87 30.94 -3.86
CA VAL A 310 5.42 29.59 -3.77
C VAL A 310 5.82 29.16 -5.18
N THR A 311 7.10 28.85 -5.38
CA THR A 311 7.64 28.37 -6.66
C THR A 311 7.66 26.86 -6.75
N ASP A 312 7.80 26.18 -5.60
CA ASP A 312 7.63 24.73 -5.44
C ASP A 312 6.89 24.49 -4.12
N GLY A 313 5.73 23.82 -4.16
CA GLY A 313 4.94 23.52 -2.97
C GLY A 313 5.61 22.49 -2.04
N GLY A 314 6.69 21.86 -2.48
CA GLY A 314 7.30 20.75 -1.77
C GLY A 314 6.34 19.55 -1.71
N VAL A 315 6.65 18.59 -0.86
CA VAL A 315 5.83 17.37 -0.64
C VAL A 315 6.04 16.89 0.79
N GLY A 316 4.96 16.46 1.46
CA GLY A 316 5.03 15.75 2.75
C GLY A 316 4.71 16.60 3.98
N TYR A 317 4.02 17.73 3.82
CA TYR A 317 3.66 18.59 4.94
C TYR A 317 2.39 18.09 5.65
N SER A 318 2.53 17.39 6.78
CA SER A 318 1.39 17.02 7.64
C SER A 318 0.86 18.17 8.49
N THR A 319 1.69 19.18 8.75
CA THR A 319 1.28 20.42 9.41
C THR A 319 1.82 21.62 8.63
N ALA A 320 1.21 22.79 8.84
CA ALA A 320 1.64 24.00 8.16
C ALA A 320 3.09 24.37 8.58
N PRO A 321 4.05 24.46 7.64
CA PRO A 321 5.43 24.70 8.00
C PRO A 321 5.67 26.09 8.57
N THR A 322 6.76 26.24 9.32
CA THR A 322 7.19 27.56 9.81
C THR A 322 7.88 28.32 8.69
N ILE A 323 7.45 29.57 8.47
CA ILE A 323 8.05 30.47 7.46
C ILE A 323 8.98 31.46 8.15
N THR A 324 10.26 31.45 7.78
CA THR A 324 11.25 32.42 8.25
C THR A 324 11.69 33.33 7.11
N ILE A 325 11.52 34.64 7.28
CA ILE A 325 11.91 35.64 6.28
C ILE A 325 13.19 36.34 6.75
N GLY A 326 14.31 36.03 6.09
CA GLY A 326 15.63 36.53 6.43
C GLY A 326 15.85 37.99 6.03
N ALA A 327 16.60 38.73 6.83
CA ALA A 327 17.05 40.07 6.48
C ALA A 327 18.10 40.00 5.34
N PRO A 328 17.99 40.78 4.25
CA PRO A 328 19.05 40.85 3.25
C PRO A 328 20.34 41.45 3.83
N PRO A 329 21.52 41.07 3.31
CA PRO A 329 22.80 41.62 3.77
C PRO A 329 22.82 43.16 3.71
N ASN A 330 23.43 43.80 4.72
CA ASN A 330 23.57 45.26 4.82
C ASN A 330 22.26 46.07 4.81
N SER A 331 21.10 45.47 5.10
CA SER A 331 19.85 46.24 5.18
C SER A 331 19.61 46.85 6.56
N GLY A 332 19.25 48.13 6.60
CA GLY A 332 18.79 48.84 7.81
C GLY A 332 17.36 48.49 8.21
N ILE A 333 17.04 47.19 8.26
CA ILE A 333 15.68 46.69 8.54
C ILE A 333 15.30 47.00 9.97
N ALA A 334 14.17 47.69 10.14
CA ALA A 334 13.62 48.01 11.45
C ALA A 334 12.76 46.87 12.02
N LYS A 335 12.12 46.08 11.14
CA LYS A 335 11.27 44.94 11.49
C LYS A 335 11.21 43.96 10.32
N THR A 336 11.45 42.68 10.59
CA THR A 336 11.34 41.61 9.59
C THR A 336 9.88 41.26 9.33
N ALA A 337 9.57 40.87 8.10
CA ALA A 337 8.27 40.39 7.69
C ALA A 337 7.92 39.06 8.39
N VAL A 338 6.63 38.81 8.55
CA VAL A 338 6.06 37.60 9.13
C VAL A 338 5.12 36.97 8.11
N GLY A 339 5.46 35.76 7.68
CA GLY A 339 4.65 34.93 6.79
C GLY A 339 3.96 33.80 7.56
N ILE A 340 2.77 33.42 7.11
CA ILE A 340 1.98 32.30 7.63
C ILE A 340 1.75 31.33 6.48
N ALA A 341 2.23 30.09 6.64
CA ALA A 341 2.01 29.03 5.66
C ALA A 341 0.55 28.57 5.66
N SER A 342 0.11 28.15 4.49
CA SER A 342 -1.10 27.38 4.28
C SER A 342 -0.76 26.18 3.44
N ILE A 343 -1.15 25.02 3.94
CA ILE A 343 -1.08 23.79 3.18
C ILE A 343 -2.38 23.56 2.41
N GLY A 344 -2.31 22.73 1.39
CA GLY A 344 -3.46 22.24 0.65
C GLY A 344 -3.08 21.04 -0.20
N ARG A 345 -4.08 20.24 -0.58
CA ARG A 345 -3.87 19.09 -1.45
C ARG A 345 -3.55 19.49 -2.89
N VAL A 346 -2.67 18.74 -3.54
CA VAL A 346 -2.44 18.84 -4.99
C VAL A 346 -3.52 18.04 -5.73
N GLY A 347 -4.32 18.71 -6.55
CA GLY A 347 -5.34 18.10 -7.40
C GLY A 347 -6.75 18.54 -7.00
N ASN A 348 -7.57 18.90 -7.98
CA ASN A 348 -8.95 19.38 -7.76
C ASN A 348 -9.98 18.22 -7.66
N ASN A 349 -9.52 16.97 -7.57
CA ASN A 349 -10.38 15.80 -7.42
C ASN A 349 -10.39 15.38 -5.95
N GLU A 350 -11.57 15.31 -5.34
CA GLU A 350 -11.73 14.76 -3.98
C GLU A 350 -11.19 13.32 -3.86
N ASP A 351 -11.11 12.58 -4.98
CA ASP A 351 -10.64 11.20 -5.06
C ASP A 351 -9.12 11.02 -5.26
N VAL A 352 -8.37 12.09 -5.56
CA VAL A 352 -6.91 12.00 -5.64
C VAL A 352 -6.35 12.52 -4.31
N VAL A 353 -6.02 11.59 -3.42
CA VAL A 353 -5.33 11.89 -2.16
C VAL A 353 -3.86 12.21 -2.48
N GLY A 354 -3.64 13.40 -3.06
CA GLY A 354 -2.33 14.00 -3.24
C GLY A 354 -1.80 14.57 -1.92
N ASN A 355 -0.46 14.61 -1.80
CA ASN A 355 0.24 15.17 -0.64
C ASN A 355 -0.24 16.59 -0.31
N ASP A 356 -0.32 16.90 0.98
CA ASP A 356 -0.41 18.29 1.43
C ASP A 356 0.90 18.98 1.07
N VAL A 357 0.78 19.98 0.21
CA VAL A 357 1.88 20.85 -0.22
C VAL A 357 1.69 22.22 0.38
N LEU A 358 2.77 22.99 0.46
CA LEU A 358 2.67 24.41 0.72
C LEU A 358 1.89 25.06 -0.43
N ASN A 359 0.63 25.39 -0.18
CA ASN A 359 -0.28 25.98 -1.16
C ASN A 359 -0.04 27.49 -1.28
N ALA A 360 0.11 28.17 -0.14
CA ALA A 360 0.33 29.61 -0.10
C ALA A 360 1.12 30.03 1.13
N VAL A 361 1.77 31.20 1.04
CA VAL A 361 2.32 31.92 2.19
C VAL A 361 1.64 33.27 2.27
N TYR A 362 0.84 33.46 3.30
CA TYR A 362 0.14 34.72 3.55
C TYR A 362 1.01 35.66 4.39
N ILE A 363 0.88 36.96 4.18
CA ILE A 363 1.63 37.99 4.89
C ILE A 363 0.79 38.46 6.08
N GLN A 364 1.32 38.28 7.28
CA GLN A 364 0.76 38.89 8.49
C GLN A 364 1.38 40.26 8.75
N ASP A 365 2.68 40.40 8.51
CA ASP A 365 3.42 41.66 8.62
C ASP A 365 4.40 41.77 7.45
N PRO A 366 4.32 42.79 6.60
CA PRO A 366 5.27 43.01 5.50
C PRO A 366 6.69 43.40 5.94
N GLY A 367 6.87 43.76 7.21
CA GLY A 367 8.08 44.38 7.72
C GLY A 367 8.35 45.76 7.12
N ARG A 368 9.54 46.31 7.39
CA ARG A 368 9.94 47.63 6.89
C ARG A 368 11.45 47.78 6.77
N GLY A 369 11.88 48.43 5.69
CA GLY A 369 13.26 48.85 5.48
C GLY A 369 14.07 47.88 4.61
N TYR A 370 13.38 47.08 3.80
CA TYR A 370 14.03 46.23 2.81
C TYR A 370 14.67 47.10 1.71
N SER A 371 15.84 46.71 1.25
CA SER A 371 16.55 47.34 0.12
C SER A 371 16.75 46.38 -1.06
N SER A 372 16.50 45.10 -0.82
CA SER A 372 16.49 43.99 -1.77
C SER A 372 15.52 42.92 -1.26
N ALA A 373 15.10 42.01 -2.14
CA ALA A 373 14.17 40.94 -1.78
C ALA A 373 14.80 40.02 -0.71
N PRO A 374 14.08 39.71 0.39
CA PRO A 374 14.56 38.80 1.41
C PRO A 374 14.50 37.34 0.99
N THR A 375 15.34 36.51 1.63
CA THR A 375 15.26 35.05 1.49
C THR A 375 14.11 34.51 2.33
N VAL A 376 13.27 33.67 1.74
CA VAL A 376 12.21 32.95 2.44
C VAL A 376 12.68 31.53 2.67
N ILE A 377 12.71 31.11 3.93
CA ILE A 377 13.08 29.75 4.34
C ILE A 377 11.81 29.08 4.88
N VAL A 378 11.43 27.96 4.25
CA VAL A 378 10.35 27.09 4.71
C VAL A 378 10.99 25.99 5.56
N SER A 379 10.42 25.69 6.73
CA SER A 379 10.87 24.53 7.51
C SER A 379 10.66 23.23 6.73
N ASP A 380 11.51 22.24 7.02
CA ASP A 380 11.34 20.90 6.46
C ASP A 380 10.00 20.29 6.90
N PRO A 381 9.41 19.38 6.09
CA PRO A 381 8.21 18.65 6.47
C PRO A 381 8.43 17.77 7.71
N ASP A 382 7.39 17.59 8.54
CA ASP A 382 7.45 16.77 9.77
C ASP A 382 7.75 15.29 9.48
N VAL A 383 7.41 14.85 8.26
CA VAL A 383 7.46 13.45 7.83
C VAL A 383 8.84 13.15 7.25
N ILE A 384 9.86 13.09 8.11
CA ILE A 384 11.20 12.62 7.72
C ILE A 384 11.63 11.47 8.63
N LYS A 385 11.14 10.27 8.29
CA LYS A 385 11.82 9.00 8.53
C LYS A 385 11.67 8.02 7.36
N SER A 386 11.44 8.50 6.14
CA SER A 386 11.43 7.62 4.96
C SER A 386 12.84 7.06 4.73
N SER A 387 13.06 5.78 4.99
CA SER A 387 14.37 5.14 4.82
C SER A 387 14.26 3.63 4.64
N GLY A 388 15.22 3.03 3.94
CA GLY A 388 15.31 1.57 3.73
C GLY A 388 14.61 1.09 2.46
N ASN A 389 14.72 -0.20 2.19
CA ASN A 389 13.98 -0.88 1.12
C ASN A 389 13.23 -2.04 1.74
N TYR A 390 11.95 -2.19 1.41
CA TYR A 390 11.21 -3.35 1.85
C TYR A 390 11.76 -4.63 1.18
N ILE A 391 11.73 -5.72 1.92
CA ILE A 391 12.16 -7.05 1.50
C ILE A 391 10.93 -7.86 1.10
N PHE A 392 11.04 -8.61 0.01
CA PHE A 392 9.97 -9.51 -0.41
C PHE A 392 9.58 -10.48 0.71
N ASN A 393 8.28 -10.69 0.88
CA ASN A 393 7.68 -11.58 1.87
C ASN A 393 7.80 -11.13 3.33
N GLU A 394 8.43 -9.99 3.61
CA GLU A 394 8.49 -9.49 5.00
C GLU A 394 7.11 -9.02 5.48
N LEU A 395 6.92 -9.01 6.79
CA LEU A 395 5.75 -8.39 7.41
C LEU A 395 6.00 -6.89 7.58
N VAL A 396 5.03 -6.09 7.16
CA VAL A 396 4.95 -4.66 7.46
C VAL A 396 3.84 -4.40 8.46
N TYR A 397 4.01 -3.38 9.32
CA TYR A 397 2.98 -2.96 10.26
C TYR A 397 2.72 -1.46 10.21
N GLY A 398 1.45 -1.07 10.31
CA GLY A 398 1.02 0.32 10.44
C GLY A 398 1.10 0.79 11.89
N GLU A 399 1.73 1.95 12.14
CA GLU A 399 1.88 2.47 13.52
C GLU A 399 0.53 2.84 14.17
N ARG A 400 -0.44 3.34 13.39
CA ARG A 400 -1.72 3.85 13.93
C ARG A 400 -2.87 2.88 13.76
N SER A 401 -2.95 2.22 12.60
CA SER A 401 -3.95 1.19 12.29
C SER A 401 -3.67 -0.11 13.04
N LEU A 402 -2.41 -0.36 13.41
CA LEU A 402 -1.94 -1.63 14.00
C LEU A 402 -2.20 -2.84 13.10
N ILE A 403 -2.44 -2.60 11.81
CA ILE A 403 -2.65 -3.64 10.79
C ILE A 403 -1.30 -4.17 10.34
N GLU A 404 -1.22 -5.48 10.12
CA GLU A 404 -0.10 -6.12 9.45
C GLU A 404 -0.48 -6.50 8.01
N ALA A 405 0.50 -6.47 7.11
CA ALA A 405 0.40 -6.98 5.75
C ALA A 405 1.74 -7.59 5.32
N ARG A 406 1.75 -8.37 4.24
CA ARG A 406 2.94 -9.05 3.73
C ARG A 406 3.39 -8.43 2.41
N VAL A 407 4.68 -8.13 2.27
CA VAL A 407 5.22 -7.44 1.10
C VAL A 407 5.26 -8.38 -0.11
N LYS A 408 4.64 -7.97 -1.21
CA LYS A 408 4.72 -8.64 -2.51
C LYS A 408 5.74 -8.00 -3.44
N SER A 409 5.85 -6.68 -3.47
CA SER A 409 6.93 -6.00 -4.18
C SER A 409 7.10 -4.55 -3.71
N TRP A 410 8.30 -4.02 -3.92
CA TRP A 410 8.66 -2.66 -3.57
C TRP A 410 9.36 -1.98 -4.73
N ASP A 411 8.80 -0.87 -5.19
CA ASP A 411 9.42 0.06 -6.11
C ASP A 411 9.93 1.28 -5.34
N ALA A 412 11.26 1.39 -5.22
CA ALA A 412 11.90 2.48 -4.50
C ALA A 412 11.91 3.81 -5.28
N ASP A 413 11.83 3.76 -6.62
CA ASP A 413 11.89 4.94 -7.48
C ASP A 413 10.53 5.64 -7.51
N GLU A 414 9.44 4.86 -7.59
CA GLU A 414 8.06 5.36 -7.58
C GLU A 414 7.42 5.39 -6.18
N ALA A 415 8.10 4.83 -5.17
CA ALA A 415 7.60 4.66 -3.81
C ALA A 415 6.29 3.88 -3.73
N ILE A 416 6.19 2.81 -4.52
CA ILE A 416 5.00 1.94 -4.58
C ILE A 416 5.29 0.64 -3.84
N LEU A 417 4.51 0.36 -2.80
CA LEU A 417 4.57 -0.89 -2.04
C LEU A 417 3.33 -1.72 -2.34
N ARG A 418 3.53 -2.89 -2.95
CA ARG A 418 2.47 -3.88 -3.12
C ARG A 418 2.48 -4.84 -1.94
N VAL A 419 1.31 -5.03 -1.34
CA VAL A 419 1.12 -5.90 -0.18
C VAL A 419 -0.03 -6.87 -0.41
N SER A 420 0.01 -8.02 0.25
CA SER A 420 -1.13 -8.94 0.35
C SER A 420 -1.45 -9.24 1.82
N HIS A 421 -2.59 -9.90 2.04
CA HIS A 421 -3.09 -10.21 3.39
C HIS A 421 -3.18 -8.96 4.27
N VAL A 422 -3.76 -7.88 3.75
CA VAL A 422 -4.00 -6.69 4.56
C VAL A 422 -5.05 -7.03 5.62
N GLY A 423 -4.83 -6.63 6.87
CA GLY A 423 -5.74 -6.89 7.98
C GLY A 423 -5.28 -7.98 8.94
N ILE A 424 -4.07 -8.54 8.77
CA ILE A 424 -3.51 -9.48 9.74
C ILE A 424 -3.48 -8.80 11.12
N GLY A 425 -4.18 -9.40 12.09
CA GLY A 425 -4.24 -8.92 13.48
C GLY A 425 -5.15 -7.73 13.75
N ALA A 426 -5.89 -7.24 12.75
CA ALA A 426 -6.80 -6.12 12.89
C ALA A 426 -8.06 -6.50 13.67
N THR A 427 -8.54 -5.60 14.54
CA THR A 427 -9.86 -5.72 15.20
C THR A 427 -10.87 -4.69 14.71
N THR A 428 -10.41 -3.71 13.94
CA THR A 428 -11.22 -2.57 13.45
C THR A 428 -10.63 -2.02 12.15
N GLY A 429 -10.92 -2.67 11.01
CA GLY A 429 -10.65 -2.14 9.67
C GLY A 429 -9.72 -3.00 8.80
N ASP A 430 -9.93 -2.89 7.48
CA ASP A 430 -9.24 -3.67 6.44
C ASP A 430 -8.18 -2.86 5.67
N ALA A 431 -7.87 -1.63 6.12
CA ALA A 431 -7.06 -0.67 5.38
C ALA A 431 -6.10 0.15 6.25
N PHE A 432 -4.91 0.45 5.71
CA PHE A 432 -3.96 1.38 6.34
C PHE A 432 -4.49 2.83 6.30
N PHE A 433 -4.22 3.61 7.35
CA PHE A 433 -4.61 5.01 7.43
C PHE A 433 -3.68 5.91 6.63
N PRO A 434 -4.22 6.85 5.82
CA PRO A 434 -3.41 7.88 5.19
C PRO A 434 -2.55 8.66 6.19
N GLY A 435 -1.29 8.88 5.83
CA GLY A 435 -0.27 9.56 6.64
C GLY A 435 0.32 8.72 7.78
N GLU A 436 -0.10 7.47 7.98
CA GLU A 436 0.55 6.59 8.95
C GLU A 436 1.85 5.98 8.42
N LEU A 437 2.76 5.63 9.32
CA LEU A 437 4.03 4.99 8.96
C LEU A 437 3.86 3.48 8.83
N ILE A 438 4.31 2.94 7.69
CA ILE A 438 4.43 1.50 7.43
C ILE A 438 5.86 1.09 7.71
N ILE A 439 6.05 0.18 8.66
CA ILE A 439 7.37 -0.24 9.12
C ILE A 439 7.59 -1.72 8.77
N GLY A 440 8.64 -2.01 8.01
CA GLY A 440 9.10 -3.37 7.73
C GLY A 440 9.74 -3.99 8.96
N ARG A 441 9.31 -5.20 9.32
CA ARG A 441 9.82 -5.90 10.52
C ARG A 441 11.23 -6.43 10.36
N GLU A 442 11.62 -6.76 9.14
CA GLU A 442 12.94 -7.31 8.86
C GLU A 442 13.87 -6.24 8.31
N SER A 443 13.42 -5.50 7.29
CA SER A 443 14.22 -4.46 6.64
C SER A 443 14.42 -3.22 7.52
N GLY A 444 13.51 -2.99 8.48
CA GLY A 444 13.41 -1.73 9.18
C GLY A 444 13.05 -0.56 8.26
N ALA A 445 12.59 -0.84 7.03
CA ALA A 445 12.16 0.18 6.09
C ALA A 445 10.92 0.89 6.63
N GLN A 446 10.88 2.22 6.50
CA GLN A 446 9.80 3.03 7.03
C GLN A 446 9.37 4.00 5.97
N TYR A 447 8.10 4.01 5.61
CA TYR A 447 7.52 4.95 4.66
C TYR A 447 6.08 5.27 5.05
N PRO A 448 5.63 6.53 4.94
CA PRO A 448 4.25 6.88 5.25
C PRO A 448 3.32 6.52 4.10
N VAL A 449 2.10 6.07 4.41
CA VAL A 449 1.07 5.80 3.40
C VAL A 449 0.54 7.12 2.84
N GLN A 450 0.61 7.30 1.53
CA GLN A 450 -0.10 8.37 0.84
C GLN A 450 -1.57 7.99 0.63
N GLN A 451 -1.79 6.83 0.02
CA GLN A 451 -3.12 6.31 -0.30
C GLN A 451 -3.11 4.79 -0.24
N PHE A 452 -4.18 4.26 0.34
CA PHE A 452 -4.55 2.84 0.24
C PHE A 452 -5.41 2.69 -1.02
N ASN A 453 -4.93 1.95 -2.02
CA ASN A 453 -5.75 1.57 -3.15
C ASN A 453 -6.21 0.12 -2.98
N GLU A 454 -7.52 -0.06 -2.74
CA GLU A 454 -8.19 -1.36 -2.62
C GLU A 454 -8.29 -2.11 -3.96
N ASP A 455 -8.04 -1.44 -5.08
CA ASP A 455 -8.10 -2.07 -6.40
C ASP A 455 -7.00 -3.12 -6.55
N ASN A 456 -7.41 -4.38 -6.68
CA ASN A 456 -6.51 -5.45 -7.08
C ASN A 456 -6.22 -5.30 -8.58
N VAL A 457 -5.03 -4.78 -8.88
CA VAL A 457 -4.56 -4.45 -10.23
C VAL A 457 -4.29 -5.69 -11.10
N VAL A 458 -4.30 -6.89 -10.53
CA VAL A 458 -3.87 -8.11 -11.23
C VAL A 458 -5.03 -9.04 -11.60
N ASP A 459 -6.15 -8.97 -10.88
CA ASP A 459 -7.32 -9.75 -11.23
C ASP A 459 -8.07 -9.12 -12.42
N LYS A 460 -8.28 -9.90 -13.48
CA LYS A 460 -9.01 -9.48 -14.69
C LYS A 460 -10.53 -9.42 -14.46
N TYR A 461 -11.00 -9.81 -13.29
CA TYR A 461 -12.42 -9.89 -12.93
C TYR A 461 -12.82 -8.90 -11.82
N THR A 462 -11.92 -8.01 -11.38
CA THR A 462 -12.21 -6.95 -10.41
C THR A 462 -13.09 -5.82 -10.95
N GLU A 463 -13.43 -5.83 -12.24
CA GLU A 463 -14.34 -4.85 -12.84
C GLU A 463 -15.80 -4.98 -12.36
N ASN A 464 -16.12 -5.95 -11.50
CA ASN A 464 -17.47 -6.10 -10.92
C ASN A 464 -17.95 -4.80 -10.24
N ASP A 465 -17.07 -4.07 -9.55
CA ASP A 465 -17.42 -2.81 -8.89
C ASP A 465 -17.68 -1.69 -9.90
N ILE A 466 -17.01 -1.72 -11.06
CA ILE A 466 -17.31 -0.82 -12.19
C ILE A 466 -18.71 -1.16 -12.74
N PHE A 467 -19.05 -2.44 -12.86
CA PHE A 467 -20.40 -2.84 -13.30
C PHE A 467 -21.49 -2.44 -12.30
N GLU A 468 -21.25 -2.58 -10.99
CA GLU A 468 -22.20 -2.13 -9.96
C GLU A 468 -22.37 -0.60 -9.96
N SER A 469 -21.27 0.15 -10.01
CA SER A 469 -21.31 1.63 -10.03
C SER A 469 -21.91 2.20 -11.32
N GLU A 470 -21.66 1.59 -12.48
CA GLU A 470 -22.31 1.98 -13.74
C GLU A 470 -23.77 1.51 -13.80
N ALA A 471 -24.12 0.39 -13.16
CA ALA A 471 -25.50 -0.10 -13.11
C ALA A 471 -26.42 0.89 -12.39
N ASP A 472 -25.97 1.54 -11.32
CA ASP A 472 -26.72 2.60 -10.63
C ASP A 472 -26.97 3.82 -11.53
N SER A 473 -26.09 4.08 -12.50
CA SER A 473 -26.29 5.13 -13.51
C SER A 473 -27.24 4.71 -14.65
N ILE A 474 -27.53 3.41 -14.79
CA ILE A 474 -28.39 2.85 -15.85
C ILE A 474 -29.80 2.54 -15.29
N ILE A 475 -29.91 2.07 -14.04
CA ILE A 475 -31.17 1.70 -13.40
C ILE A 475 -31.31 2.41 -12.06
N ASP A 476 -31.99 3.56 -12.08
CA ASP A 476 -32.31 4.34 -10.88
C ASP A 476 -33.55 3.76 -10.17
N PHE A 477 -33.35 3.14 -9.00
CA PHE A 477 -34.44 2.60 -8.16
C PHE A 477 -35.06 3.65 -7.22
N SER A 478 -34.57 4.89 -7.21
CA SER A 478 -35.04 5.94 -6.31
C SER A 478 -36.39 6.56 -6.72
N GLU A 479 -36.76 6.46 -8.01
CA GLU A 479 -38.01 7.05 -8.54
C GLU A 479 -39.16 6.04 -8.75
N GLY A 480 -38.96 4.75 -8.44
CA GLY A 480 -40.00 3.71 -8.42
C GLY A 480 -39.71 2.55 -9.38
N ASN A 481 -40.28 1.36 -9.07
CA ASN A 481 -39.97 0.10 -9.77
C ASN A 481 -40.15 0.23 -11.30
N PRO A 482 -39.06 0.16 -12.09
CA PRO A 482 -39.12 0.30 -13.54
C PRO A 482 -39.73 -0.93 -14.24
N PHE A 483 -39.91 -2.05 -13.52
CA PHE A 483 -40.46 -3.30 -14.04
C PHE A 483 -41.96 -3.47 -13.81
N GLY A 484 -42.64 -2.42 -13.31
CA GLY A 484 -44.09 -2.31 -13.31
C GLY A 484 -44.72 -2.11 -11.93
N THR A 485 -45.91 -1.49 -11.96
CA THR A 485 -46.78 -1.31 -10.81
C THR A 485 -47.57 -2.59 -10.55
N TYR A 486 -47.47 -3.16 -9.35
CA TYR A 486 -48.39 -4.20 -8.88
C TYR A 486 -49.84 -3.70 -8.85
#